data_AF-A0A1L8CL43-F1
#
_entry.id   AF-A0A1L8CL43-F1
#
_cell.length_a   1.000
_cell.length_b   1.000
_cell.length_c   1.000
_cell.angle_alpha   90.00
_cell.angle_beta   90.00
_cell.angle_gamma   90.00
#
_symmetry.space_group_name_H-M   'P 1'
#
loop_
_entity.id
_entity.type
_entity.pdbx_description
1 polymer ?
#
loop_
_entity_poly.entity_id
_entity_poly.type
_entity_poly.pdbx_seq_one_letter_code
_entity_poly.pdbx_strand_id
1 'polypeptide(L)'
;MYMRLMTILIAMGCLTSPASAAPMTATDKIVKTFMELDANDSEGVSRSEYRAMIEQRMNQRFREMDANRDGEVTADEYREFWLTKKAQWYRLQR
;
A
#
# COMPACT_ATOMS: atom_id res chain seq x y z
N MET A 1 61.17 19.79 6.71
CA MET A 1 61.04 18.38 7.12
C MET A 1 59.57 18.01 7.02
N TYR A 2 59.19 17.10 6.11
CA TYR A 2 57.80 16.81 5.70
C TYR A 2 57.06 15.81 6.62
N MET A 3 55.74 16.03 6.74
CA MET A 3 54.68 15.34 7.50
C MET A 3 54.50 13.84 7.16
N ARG A 4 54.10 12.96 8.11
CA ARG A 4 53.84 11.51 7.89
C ARG A 4 52.36 11.12 8.08
N LEU A 5 51.83 10.34 7.11
CA LEU A 5 50.43 9.88 6.90
C LEU A 5 50.12 8.47 7.48
N MET A 6 48.82 8.16 7.61
CA MET A 6 48.09 7.00 8.22
C MET A 6 48.08 5.62 7.48
N THR A 7 47.65 4.52 8.16
CA THR A 7 46.52 3.54 7.85
C THR A 7 46.77 2.04 8.19
N ILE A 8 45.74 1.27 8.64
CA ILE A 8 45.64 -0.23 8.68
C ILE A 8 44.16 -0.71 8.44
N LEU A 9 43.99 -1.95 7.91
CA LEU A 9 42.92 -2.58 7.08
C LEU A 9 42.47 -3.99 7.62
N ILE A 10 41.24 -4.52 7.36
CA ILE A 10 40.74 -5.90 7.76
C ILE A 10 39.82 -6.58 6.69
N ALA A 11 39.85 -7.94 6.58
CA ALA A 11 39.30 -8.86 5.53
C ALA A 11 38.06 -9.77 5.92
N MET A 12 37.64 -10.72 5.03
CA MET A 12 36.27 -11.15 4.61
C MET A 12 36.01 -12.71 4.51
N GLY A 13 34.74 -13.21 4.43
CA GLY A 13 34.30 -14.41 3.61
C GLY A 13 33.09 -15.33 4.07
N CYS A 14 32.17 -15.83 3.16
CA CYS A 14 31.43 -17.17 3.16
C CYS A 14 30.36 -17.44 2.00
N LEU A 15 29.90 -18.73 1.79
CA LEU A 15 29.12 -19.38 0.65
C LEU A 15 27.66 -19.97 0.92
N THR A 16 26.85 -20.30 -0.16
CA THR A 16 25.88 -21.46 -0.44
C THR A 16 24.29 -21.44 -0.42
N SER A 17 23.64 -22.05 -1.47
CA SER A 17 22.43 -22.99 -1.63
C SER A 17 20.88 -22.61 -1.75
N PRO A 18 19.98 -23.42 -2.44
CA PRO A 18 18.54 -23.10 -2.78
C PRO A 18 17.38 -24.01 -2.21
N ALA A 19 16.08 -23.58 -2.28
CA ALA A 19 14.88 -24.05 -1.51
C ALA A 19 13.58 -24.43 -2.31
N SER A 20 12.62 -25.19 -1.68
CA SER A 20 11.30 -25.67 -2.21
C SER A 20 10.08 -25.06 -1.43
N ALA A 21 8.92 -24.79 -2.05
CA ALA A 21 7.82 -23.95 -1.50
C ALA A 21 6.42 -24.63 -1.33
N ALA A 22 5.69 -24.30 -0.26
CA ALA A 22 4.42 -24.89 0.24
C ALA A 22 3.16 -24.02 -0.02
N PRO A 23 1.90 -24.49 0.19
CA PRO A 23 0.68 -23.71 -0.09
C PRO A 23 0.44 -22.53 0.87
N MET A 24 -0.07 -21.42 0.33
CA MET A 24 -0.25 -20.12 1.02
C MET A 24 -1.41 -20.10 2.04
N THR A 25 -1.13 -19.56 3.22
CA THR A 25 -2.07 -19.32 4.33
C THR A 25 -2.95 -18.08 4.11
N ALA A 26 -3.95 -17.86 4.97
CA ALA A 26 -4.81 -16.65 4.91
C ALA A 26 -4.01 -15.36 5.14
N THR A 27 -3.01 -15.41 6.03
CA THR A 27 -2.05 -14.33 6.24
C THR A 27 -1.28 -14.05 4.96
N ASP A 28 -0.84 -15.09 4.25
CA ASP A 28 -0.09 -14.93 3.00
C ASP A 28 -0.92 -14.30 1.89
N LYS A 29 -2.25 -14.49 1.90
CA LYS A 29 -3.15 -13.79 0.96
C LYS A 29 -3.24 -12.30 1.26
N ILE A 30 -3.32 -11.92 2.54
CA ILE A 30 -3.33 -10.52 2.97
C ILE A 30 -1.99 -9.88 2.62
N VAL A 31 -0.89 -10.57 2.93
CA VAL A 31 0.46 -10.11 2.58
C VAL A 31 0.58 -9.98 1.06
N LYS A 32 0.08 -10.93 0.27
CA LYS A 32 0.07 -10.81 -1.19
C LYS A 32 -0.65 -9.56 -1.67
N THR A 33 -1.88 -9.32 -1.22
CA THR A 33 -2.64 -8.12 -1.60
C THR A 33 -1.98 -6.83 -1.09
N PHE A 34 -1.26 -6.89 0.03
CA PHE A 34 -0.46 -5.77 0.51
C PHE A 34 0.78 -5.53 -0.37
N MET A 35 1.47 -6.60 -0.78
CA MET A 35 2.64 -6.52 -1.67
C MET A 35 2.27 -6.17 -3.11
N GLU A 36 1.01 -6.31 -3.54
CA GLU A 36 0.53 -5.71 -4.79
C GLU A 36 0.69 -4.16 -4.81
N LEU A 37 0.93 -3.53 -3.65
CA LEU A 37 1.21 -2.10 -3.52
C LEU A 37 2.70 -1.75 -3.65
N ASP A 38 3.58 -2.74 -3.60
CA ASP A 38 5.02 -2.57 -3.75
C ASP A 38 5.35 -2.36 -5.24
N ALA A 39 5.15 -1.12 -5.69
CA ALA A 39 5.31 -0.75 -7.09
C ALA A 39 6.78 -0.72 -7.54
N ASN A 40 7.72 -0.66 -6.60
CA ASN A 40 9.15 -0.56 -6.87
C ASN A 40 9.92 -1.88 -6.66
N ASP A 41 9.23 -2.97 -6.32
CA ASP A 41 9.79 -4.32 -6.11
C ASP A 41 10.91 -4.31 -5.03
N SER A 42 10.68 -3.54 -3.96
CA SER A 42 11.60 -3.45 -2.81
C SER A 42 11.36 -4.52 -1.74
N GLU A 43 10.51 -5.51 -2.06
CA GLU A 43 10.01 -6.55 -1.17
C GLU A 43 9.27 -5.98 0.07
N GLY A 44 8.79 -4.74 -0.04
CA GLY A 44 8.14 -4.01 1.05
C GLY A 44 7.48 -2.71 0.61
N VAL A 45 6.35 -2.37 1.23
CA VAL A 45 5.63 -1.13 0.89
C VAL A 45 6.21 0.05 1.65
N SER A 46 6.78 1.02 0.95
CA SER A 46 7.28 2.25 1.57
C SER A 46 6.13 3.15 2.04
N ARG A 47 6.42 4.07 2.98
CA ARG A 47 5.43 5.07 3.43
C ARG A 47 4.89 5.93 2.28
N SER A 48 5.72 6.24 1.29
CA SER A 48 5.33 7.01 0.11
C SER A 48 4.35 6.24 -0.77
N GLU A 49 4.60 4.96 -1.03
CA GLU A 49 3.72 4.11 -1.83
C GLU A 49 2.40 3.87 -1.13
N TYR A 50 2.47 3.59 0.17
CA TYR A 50 1.27 3.48 0.99
C TYR A 50 0.44 4.77 0.95
N ARG A 51 1.07 5.94 1.10
CA ARG A 51 0.38 7.24 1.05
C ARG A 51 -0.24 7.50 -0.33
N ALA A 52 0.50 7.25 -1.42
CA ALA A 52 -0.01 7.44 -2.77
C ALA A 52 -1.27 6.58 -3.03
N MET A 53 -1.27 5.33 -2.57
CA MET A 53 -2.44 4.46 -2.65
C MET A 53 -3.62 5.03 -1.83
N ILE A 54 -3.37 5.47 -0.59
CA ILE A 54 -4.41 6.04 0.26
C ILE A 54 -5.00 7.30 -0.39
N GLU A 55 -4.16 8.20 -0.89
CA GLU A 55 -4.60 9.42 -1.59
C GLU A 55 -5.44 9.09 -2.82
N GLN A 56 -5.01 8.16 -3.66
CA GLN A 56 -5.79 7.73 -4.84
C GLN A 56 -7.16 7.18 -4.44
N ARG A 57 -7.21 6.28 -3.45
CA ARG A 57 -8.47 5.69 -2.97
C ARG A 57 -9.38 6.71 -2.29
N MET A 58 -8.80 7.63 -1.51
CA MET A 58 -9.51 8.73 -0.87
C MET A 58 -10.11 9.66 -1.92
N ASN A 59 -9.33 10.09 -2.89
CA ASN A 59 -9.78 10.98 -3.97
C ASN A 59 -10.91 10.34 -4.80
N GLN A 60 -10.78 9.05 -5.13
CA GLN A 60 -11.84 8.34 -5.84
C GLN A 60 -13.14 8.32 -5.02
N ARG A 61 -13.06 7.96 -3.74
CA ARG A 61 -14.23 7.91 -2.86
C ARG A 61 -14.83 9.29 -2.64
N PHE A 62 -14.00 10.31 -2.44
CA PHE A 62 -14.45 11.68 -2.26
C PHE A 62 -15.25 12.16 -3.46
N ARG A 63 -14.75 11.92 -4.68
CA ARG A 63 -15.48 12.22 -5.92
C ARG A 63 -16.77 11.45 -6.12
N GLU A 64 -16.92 10.28 -5.50
CA GLU A 64 -18.19 9.55 -5.50
C GLU A 64 -19.20 10.12 -4.49
N MET A 65 -18.72 10.80 -3.44
CA MET A 65 -19.55 11.38 -2.38
C MET A 65 -19.93 12.84 -2.68
N ASP A 66 -18.98 13.64 -3.16
CA ASP A 66 -19.17 15.02 -3.60
C ASP A 66 -19.89 15.01 -4.96
N ALA A 67 -21.21 15.00 -4.90
CA ALA A 67 -22.06 14.83 -6.07
C ALA A 67 -22.12 16.12 -6.89
N ASN A 68 -22.09 17.27 -6.22
CA ASN A 68 -22.16 18.58 -6.86
C ASN A 68 -20.79 19.12 -7.34
N ARG A 69 -19.69 18.50 -6.91
CA ARG A 69 -18.29 18.83 -7.23
C ARG A 69 -17.86 20.20 -6.76
N ASP A 70 -18.36 20.65 -5.62
CA ASP A 70 -17.96 21.91 -5.02
C ASP A 70 -16.70 21.79 -4.15
N GLY A 71 -16.21 20.57 -3.94
CA GLY A 71 -15.01 20.30 -3.14
C GLY A 71 -15.30 20.07 -1.66
N GLU A 72 -16.57 20.03 -1.26
CA GLU A 72 -17.02 19.65 0.08
C GLU A 72 -18.00 18.47 -0.01
N VAL A 73 -18.13 17.71 1.08
CA VAL A 73 -19.16 16.67 1.18
C VAL A 73 -20.11 17.08 2.28
N THR A 74 -21.32 17.45 1.90
CA THR A 74 -22.36 17.81 2.86
C THR A 74 -22.97 16.57 3.51
N ALA A 75 -23.67 16.77 4.64
CA ALA A 75 -24.34 15.68 5.33
C ALA A 75 -25.42 15.00 4.47
N ASP A 76 -26.09 15.76 3.60
CA ASP A 76 -27.11 15.25 2.70
C ASP A 76 -26.50 14.43 1.57
N GLU A 77 -25.43 14.92 0.93
CA GLU A 77 -24.68 14.14 -0.08
C GLU A 77 -24.11 12.85 0.50
N TYR A 78 -23.56 12.91 1.72
CA TYR A 78 -23.09 11.71 2.41
C TYR A 78 -24.25 10.73 2.64
N ARG A 79 -25.41 11.20 3.12
CA ARG A 79 -26.59 10.34 3.34
C ARG A 79 -27.05 9.69 2.04
N GLU A 80 -27.13 10.43 0.94
CA GLU A 80 -27.53 9.91 -0.36
C GLU A 80 -26.56 8.86 -0.90
N PHE A 81 -25.25 9.12 -0.78
CA PHE A 81 -24.21 8.16 -1.12
C PHE A 81 -24.41 6.85 -0.33
N TRP A 82 -24.66 6.92 0.97
CA TRP A 82 -24.91 5.74 1.80
C TRP A 82 -26.19 5.02 1.44
N LEU A 83 -27.29 5.72 1.16
CA LEU A 83 -28.53 5.10 0.70
C LEU A 83 -28.31 4.33 -0.60
N THR A 84 -27.56 4.91 -1.54
CA THR A 84 -27.24 4.27 -2.81
C THR A 84 -26.39 3.02 -2.62
N LYS A 85 -25.28 3.11 -1.88
CA LYS A 85 -24.42 1.95 -1.62
C LYS A 85 -25.17 0.90 -0.80
N LYS A 86 -25.91 1.29 0.24
CA LYS A 86 -26.74 0.39 1.03
C LYS A 86 -27.75 -0.35 0.15
N ALA A 87 -28.47 0.36 -0.71
CA ALA A 87 -29.42 -0.27 -1.65
C ALA A 87 -28.75 -1.31 -2.55
N GLN A 88 -27.51 -1.08 -3.00
CA GLN A 88 -26.73 -2.08 -3.74
C GLN A 88 -26.43 -3.32 -2.89
N TRP A 89 -26.00 -3.13 -1.64
CA TRP A 89 -25.71 -4.23 -0.71
C TRP A 89 -26.94 -5.08 -0.38
N TYR A 90 -28.09 -4.45 -0.07
CA TYR A 90 -29.31 -5.18 0.25
C TYR A 90 -29.98 -5.82 -0.97
N ARG A 91 -29.77 -5.29 -2.18
CA ARG A 91 -30.25 -5.92 -3.42
C ARG A 91 -29.58 -7.27 -3.68
N LEU A 92 -28.32 -7.44 -3.28
CA LEU A 92 -27.57 -8.70 -3.42
C LEU A 92 -27.99 -9.77 -2.39
N GLN A 93 -28.76 -9.41 -1.36
CA GLN A 93 -29.20 -10.30 -0.30
C GLN A 93 -30.67 -10.77 -0.45
N ARG A 94 -31.30 -10.59 -1.62
CA ARG A 94 -32.66 -11.09 -1.92
C ARG A 94 -32.76 -11.77 -3.28
#